data_AF-A0A8X7RV94-F1
#
_entry.id   AF-A0A8X7RV94-F1
#
_cell.length_a   1.000
_cell.length_b   1.000
_cell.length_c   1.000
_cell.angle_alpha   90.00
_cell.angle_beta   90.00
_cell.angle_gamma   90.00
#
_symmetry.space_group_name_H-M   'P 1'
#
loop_
_entity.id
_entity.type
_entity.pdbx_description
1 polymer ?
#
loop_
_entity_poly.entity_id
_entity_poly.type
_entity_poly.pdbx_seq_one_letter_code
_entity_poly.pdbx_strand_id
1 'polypeptide(L)'
;MLESYLRRQGLSGTPYTPLVGDLKKNFTMTMEARSKPIKLTDDISTRVMPYILQMLKTHGRTFFTWLGTTPTITIMDPEQIKEVFNKVYDFQKPHTFPLGNVIATGLANYDGEKWAKHRRIINPAFHLEKIKV
;
A
#
# COMPACT_ATOMS: atom_id res chain seq x y z
N MET A 1 4.68 22.76 6.91
CA MET A 1 4.16 21.49 7.44
C MET A 1 3.91 20.57 6.24
N LEU A 2 4.16 19.28 6.34
CA LEU A 2 4.19 18.39 5.17
C LEU A 2 2.87 18.36 4.38
N GLU A 3 1.73 18.50 5.07
CA GLU A 3 0.42 18.65 4.42
C GLU A 3 0.35 19.86 3.49
N SER A 4 0.78 21.04 3.95
CA SER A 4 0.71 22.26 3.14
C SER A 4 1.65 22.20 1.93
N TYR A 5 2.76 21.48 2.06
CA TYR A 5 3.65 21.19 0.92
C TYR A 5 2.94 20.33 -0.13
N LEU A 6 2.32 19.20 0.26
CA LEU A 6 1.59 18.31 -0.65
C LEU A 6 0.44 19.03 -1.36
N ARG A 7 -0.33 19.85 -0.63
CA ARG A 7 -1.42 20.65 -1.22
C ARG A 7 -0.91 21.68 -2.23
N ARG A 8 0.24 22.31 -1.97
CA ARG A 8 0.88 23.25 -2.93
C ARG A 8 1.37 22.56 -4.20
N GLN A 9 1.69 21.26 -4.13
CA GLN A 9 1.98 20.43 -5.31
C GLN A 9 0.72 20.00 -6.08
N GLY A 10 -0.47 20.47 -5.68
CA GLY A 10 -1.74 20.16 -6.33
C GLY A 10 -2.36 18.84 -5.88
N LEU A 11 -1.79 18.15 -4.88
CA LEU A 11 -2.35 16.91 -4.38
C LEU A 11 -3.54 17.17 -3.46
N SER A 12 -4.64 16.47 -3.73
CA SER A 12 -5.81 16.41 -2.85
C SER A 12 -5.62 15.31 -1.80
N GLY A 13 -6.20 15.48 -0.62
CA GLY A 13 -6.03 14.52 0.46
C GLY A 13 -6.65 14.95 1.79
N THR A 14 -6.51 14.06 2.77
CA THR A 14 -7.07 14.22 4.11
C THR A 14 -6.20 15.15 4.98
N PRO A 15 -6.82 15.94 5.88
CA PRO A 15 -6.07 16.70 6.87
C PRO A 15 -5.40 15.77 7.87
N TYR A 16 -4.22 16.16 8.36
CA TYR A 16 -3.49 15.35 9.34
C TYR A 16 -4.23 15.30 10.69
N THR A 17 -4.46 14.08 11.19
CA THR A 17 -4.91 13.85 12.57
C THR A 17 -3.72 13.43 13.42
N PRO A 18 -3.38 14.14 14.51
CA PRO A 18 -2.17 13.86 15.30
C PRO A 18 -2.02 12.40 15.74
N LEU A 19 -0.81 11.86 15.53
CA LEU A 19 -0.35 10.49 15.84
C LEU A 19 -1.05 9.34 15.10
N VAL A 20 -2.37 9.45 14.88
CA VAL A 20 -3.20 8.38 14.33
C VAL A 20 -3.38 8.50 12.83
N GLY A 21 -3.38 9.72 12.29
CA GLY A 21 -3.72 9.98 10.90
C GLY A 21 -5.09 9.41 10.55
N ASP A 22 -5.17 8.69 9.45
CA ASP A 22 -6.40 8.05 8.96
C ASP A 22 -6.59 6.62 9.47
N LEU A 23 -5.66 6.07 10.29
CA LEU A 23 -5.69 4.67 10.71
C LEU A 23 -7.00 4.26 11.36
N LYS A 24 -7.49 5.08 12.31
CA LYS A 24 -8.75 4.81 13.02
C LYS A 24 -9.93 4.79 12.05
N LYS A 25 -10.02 5.77 11.14
CA LYS A 25 -11.09 5.85 10.15
C LYS A 25 -11.07 4.65 9.21
N ASN A 26 -9.90 4.32 8.68
CA ASN A 26 -9.73 3.15 7.81
C ASN A 26 -10.14 1.85 8.51
N PHE A 27 -9.71 1.67 9.77
CA PHE A 27 -10.06 0.50 10.57
C PHE A 27 -11.57 0.40 10.83
N THR A 28 -12.21 1.49 11.28
CA THR A 28 -13.66 1.52 11.54
C THR A 28 -14.46 1.20 10.27
N MET A 29 -14.12 1.82 9.13
CA MET A 29 -14.80 1.55 7.86
C MET A 29 -14.63 0.10 7.42
N THR A 30 -13.43 -0.47 7.61
CA THR A 30 -13.17 -1.88 7.30
C THR A 30 -13.96 -2.82 8.19
N MET A 31 -14.07 -2.54 9.49
CA MET A 31 -14.89 -3.33 10.41
C MET A 31 -16.38 -3.28 10.02
N GLU A 32 -16.91 -2.10 9.71
CA GLU A 32 -18.29 -1.93 9.29
C GLU A 32 -18.59 -2.63 7.96
N ALA A 33 -17.68 -2.54 6.98
CA ALA A 33 -17.86 -3.23 5.71
C ALA A 33 -17.81 -4.76 5.88
N ARG A 34 -16.98 -5.26 6.82
CA ARG A 34 -16.86 -6.69 7.12
C ARG A 34 -18.02 -7.25 7.93
N SER A 35 -18.76 -6.44 8.69
CA SER A 35 -19.92 -6.92 9.45
C SER A 35 -21.14 -7.17 8.55
N LYS A 36 -21.16 -6.57 7.36
CA LYS A 36 -22.24 -6.74 6.38
C LYS A 36 -22.01 -8.03 5.55
N PRO A 37 -23.05 -8.84 5.32
CA PRO A 37 -22.96 -9.97 4.39
C PRO A 37 -22.79 -9.48 2.95
N ILE A 38 -22.11 -10.26 2.11
CA ILE A 38 -22.00 -10.03 0.67
C ILE A 38 -22.32 -11.35 -0.06
N LYS A 39 -22.87 -11.26 -1.27
CA LYS A 39 -23.05 -12.41 -2.16
C LYS A 39 -21.75 -12.72 -2.89
N LEU A 40 -21.65 -13.93 -3.45
CA LEU A 40 -20.50 -14.34 -4.26
C LEU A 40 -20.32 -13.47 -5.52
N THR A 41 -21.42 -12.90 -6.03
CA THR A 41 -21.43 -12.03 -7.22
C THR A 41 -21.16 -10.56 -6.92
N ASP A 42 -21.13 -10.17 -5.64
CA ASP A 42 -20.97 -8.77 -5.26
C ASP A 42 -19.50 -8.34 -5.39
N ASP A 43 -19.28 -7.06 -5.65
CA ASP A 43 -17.92 -6.50 -5.69
C ASP A 43 -17.27 -6.54 -4.29
N ILE A 44 -16.32 -7.46 -4.13
CA ILE A 44 -15.54 -7.65 -2.91
C ILE A 44 -14.70 -6.43 -2.53
N SER A 45 -14.38 -5.54 -3.48
CA SER A 45 -13.54 -4.37 -3.24
C SER A 45 -14.15 -3.46 -2.18
N THR A 46 -15.48 -3.34 -2.18
CA THR A 46 -16.24 -2.56 -1.19
C THR A 46 -16.07 -3.08 0.24
N ARG A 47 -15.80 -4.37 0.41
CA ARG A 47 -15.56 -5.01 1.70
C ARG A 47 -14.09 -4.98 2.13
N VAL A 48 -13.17 -5.13 1.18
CA VAL A 48 -11.73 -5.26 1.47
C VAL A 48 -11.06 -3.91 1.62
N MET A 49 -11.44 -2.93 0.79
CA MET A 49 -10.81 -1.60 0.74
C MET A 49 -11.83 -0.45 0.73
N PRO A 50 -12.82 -0.42 1.65
CA PRO A 50 -13.87 0.61 1.67
C PRO A 50 -13.31 2.03 1.79
N TYR A 51 -12.27 2.22 2.60
CA TYR A 51 -11.63 3.52 2.80
C TYR A 51 -10.96 4.05 1.53
N ILE A 52 -10.17 3.22 0.84
CA ILE A 52 -9.49 3.62 -0.40
C ILE A 52 -10.51 3.98 -1.48
N LEU A 53 -11.58 3.20 -1.63
CA LEU A 53 -12.65 3.52 -2.57
C LEU A 53 -13.36 4.84 -2.24
N GLN A 54 -13.56 5.14 -0.95
CA GLN A 54 -14.09 6.44 -0.54
C GLN A 54 -13.12 7.56 -0.92
N MET A 55 -11.82 7.42 -0.66
CA MET A 55 -10.82 8.45 -0.98
C MET A 55 -10.67 8.64 -2.49
N LEU A 56 -10.72 7.57 -3.28
CA LEU A 56 -10.77 7.63 -4.73
C LEU A 56 -11.95 8.48 -5.22
N LYS A 57 -13.13 8.25 -4.63
CA LYS A 57 -14.35 8.97 -4.99
C LYS A 57 -14.30 10.45 -4.60
N THR A 58 -13.67 10.80 -3.47
CA THR A 58 -13.67 12.17 -2.95
C THR A 58 -12.49 13.01 -3.42
N HIS A 59 -11.31 12.40 -3.64
CA HIS A 59 -10.06 13.10 -3.96
C HIS A 59 -9.53 12.79 -5.37
N GLY A 60 -10.15 11.84 -6.09
CA GLY A 60 -9.75 11.45 -7.43
C GLY A 60 -8.69 10.35 -7.43
N ARG A 61 -8.04 10.18 -8.59
CA ARG A 61 -7.14 9.04 -8.87
C ARG A 61 -5.76 9.14 -8.23
N THR A 62 -5.37 10.32 -7.80
CA THR A 62 -4.11 10.57 -7.10
C THR A 62 -4.39 11.44 -5.89
N PHE A 63 -4.10 10.91 -4.70
CA PHE A 63 -4.41 11.59 -3.44
C PHE A 63 -3.43 11.18 -2.35
N PHE A 64 -3.36 11.98 -1.28
CA PHE A 64 -2.60 11.62 -0.08
C PHE A 64 -3.50 11.36 1.14
N THR A 65 -3.08 10.42 1.96
CA THR A 65 -3.68 10.07 3.26
C THR A 65 -2.59 9.90 4.31
N TRP A 66 -2.94 9.68 5.57
CA TRP A 66 -1.99 9.54 6.66
C TRP A 66 -2.00 8.14 7.27
N LEU A 67 -0.88 7.44 7.18
CA LEU A 67 -0.62 6.21 7.91
C LEU A 67 0.10 6.54 9.22
N GLY A 68 -0.66 6.72 10.30
CA GLY A 68 -0.10 7.23 11.56
C GLY A 68 0.44 8.64 11.35
N THR A 69 1.73 8.84 11.58
CA THR A 69 2.45 10.11 11.37
C THR A 69 2.99 10.29 9.94
N THR A 70 2.93 9.26 9.10
CA THR A 70 3.56 9.25 7.78
C THR A 70 2.52 9.51 6.69
N PRO A 71 2.70 10.51 5.80
CA PRO A 71 1.82 10.66 4.65
C PRO A 71 2.12 9.60 3.60
N THR A 72 1.06 9.09 2.98
CA THR A 72 1.10 8.09 1.93
C THR A 72 0.38 8.66 0.72
N ILE A 73 1.08 8.67 -0.42
CA ILE A 73 0.49 9.07 -1.70
C ILE A 73 0.00 7.80 -2.40
N THR A 74 -1.28 7.79 -2.75
CA THR A 74 -1.88 6.76 -3.60
C THR A 74 -1.90 7.26 -5.03
N ILE A 75 -1.33 6.48 -5.95
CA ILE A 75 -1.29 6.75 -7.38
C ILE A 75 -2.07 5.66 -8.14
N MET A 76 -2.88 6.05 -9.12
CA MET A 76 -3.59 5.14 -10.03
C MET A 76 -3.29 5.40 -11.50
N ASP A 77 -2.25 6.19 -11.77
CA ASP A 77 -1.72 6.38 -13.11
C ASP A 77 -0.72 5.25 -13.45
N PRO A 78 -0.95 4.47 -14.51
CA PRO A 78 -0.11 3.31 -14.84
C PRO A 78 1.36 3.68 -15.15
N GLU A 79 1.61 4.85 -15.74
CA GLU A 79 2.97 5.27 -16.09
C GLU A 79 3.76 5.63 -14.84
N GLN A 80 3.15 6.38 -13.92
CA GLN A 80 3.74 6.69 -12.61
C GLN A 80 3.96 5.42 -11.78
N ILE A 81 3.00 4.50 -11.77
CA ILE A 81 3.16 3.21 -11.09
C ILE A 81 4.37 2.47 -11.68
N LYS A 82 4.46 2.34 -13.00
CA LYS A 82 5.59 1.70 -13.66
C LYS A 82 6.92 2.36 -13.30
N GLU A 83 6.97 3.69 -13.26
CA GLU A 83 8.17 4.43 -12.88
C GLU A 83 8.62 4.11 -11.45
N VAL A 84 7.69 4.17 -10.48
CA VAL A 84 7.96 3.84 -9.08
C VAL A 84 8.48 2.41 -8.95
N PHE A 85 7.85 1.45 -9.64
CA PHE A 85 8.26 0.05 -9.61
C PHE A 85 9.61 -0.23 -10.30
N ASN A 86 10.06 0.64 -11.22
CA ASN A 86 11.39 0.54 -11.81
C ASN A 86 12.48 1.17 -10.94
N LYS A 87 12.12 2.14 -10.09
CA LYS A 87 13.03 2.88 -9.20
C LYS A 87 13.07 2.28 -7.79
N VAL A 88 13.26 0.96 -7.69
CA VAL A 88 13.21 0.22 -6.41
C VAL A 88 14.24 0.65 -5.36
N TYR A 89 15.30 1.36 -5.76
CA TYR A 89 16.29 1.92 -4.84
C TYR A 89 15.85 3.27 -4.26
N ASP A 90 15.06 4.04 -5.01
CA ASP A 90 14.49 5.32 -4.56
C ASP A 90 13.19 5.08 -3.76
N PHE A 91 12.39 4.08 -4.17
CA PHE A 91 11.13 3.69 -3.56
C PHE A 91 11.25 2.31 -2.92
N GLN A 92 11.81 2.28 -1.70
CA GLN A 92 11.87 1.08 -0.89
C GLN A 92 10.49 0.68 -0.37
N LYS A 93 10.32 -0.60 -0.01
CA LYS A 93 9.07 -1.08 0.58
C LYS A 93 8.78 -0.32 1.89
N PRO A 94 7.50 0.00 2.14
CA PRO A 94 7.15 0.70 3.36
C PRO A 94 7.23 -0.28 4.55
N HIS A 95 8.14 -0.02 5.49
CA HIS A 95 8.28 -0.80 6.72
C HIS A 95 7.23 -0.38 7.77
N THR A 96 5.96 -0.54 7.43
CA THR A 96 4.80 -0.07 8.22
C THR A 96 4.58 -0.83 9.53
N PHE A 97 5.23 -1.98 9.69
CA PHE A 97 5.21 -2.80 10.91
C PHE A 97 6.63 -2.97 11.44
N PRO A 98 7.10 -2.10 12.36
CA PRO A 98 8.47 -2.13 12.87
C PRO A 98 8.87 -3.50 13.46
N LEU A 99 7.94 -4.17 14.14
CA LEU A 99 8.15 -5.51 14.70
C LEU A 99 7.99 -6.63 13.67
N GLY A 100 7.27 -6.38 12.57
CA GLY A 100 7.06 -7.35 11.49
C GLY A 100 8.36 -7.74 10.79
N ASN A 101 9.29 -6.78 10.66
CA ASN A 101 10.62 -7.03 10.11
C ASN A 101 11.46 -7.98 10.98
N VAL A 102 11.17 -8.09 12.29
CA VAL A 102 11.89 -8.97 13.22
C VAL A 102 11.23 -10.34 13.28
N ILE A 103 9.90 -10.39 13.31
CA ILE A 103 9.12 -11.62 13.52
C ILE A 103 8.91 -12.40 12.21
N ALA A 104 8.81 -11.71 11.08
CA ALA A 104 8.56 -12.29 9.77
C ALA A 104 9.63 -11.81 8.77
N THR A 105 10.88 -12.22 8.96
CA THR A 105 11.94 -11.93 7.99
C THR A 105 11.74 -12.73 6.70
N GLY A 106 12.19 -12.18 5.56
CA GLY A 106 12.14 -12.91 4.29
C GLY A 106 12.09 -12.02 3.06
N LEU A 107 11.93 -12.64 1.90
CA LEU A 107 11.95 -11.96 0.60
C LEU A 107 10.88 -10.85 0.49
N ALA A 108 9.74 -11.01 1.15
CA ALA A 108 8.68 -10.00 1.18
C ALA A 108 9.16 -8.70 1.85
N ASN A 109 10.00 -8.78 2.90
CA ASN A 109 10.42 -7.65 3.73
C ASN A 109 11.85 -7.15 3.46
N TYR A 110 12.63 -7.84 2.62
CA TYR A 110 13.96 -7.36 2.21
C TYR A 110 13.88 -6.38 1.05
N ASP A 111 14.81 -5.43 1.03
CA ASP A 111 15.05 -4.46 -0.03
C ASP A 111 16.50 -4.56 -0.53
N GLY A 112 16.80 -3.86 -1.64
CA GLY A 112 18.15 -3.70 -2.19
C GLY A 112 18.90 -5.01 -2.46
N GLU A 113 20.20 -5.03 -2.15
CA GLU A 113 21.08 -6.19 -2.39
C GLU A 113 20.64 -7.45 -1.65
N LYS A 114 20.12 -7.29 -0.42
CA LYS A 114 19.64 -8.42 0.38
C LYS A 114 18.45 -9.09 -0.32
N TRP A 115 17.51 -8.30 -0.83
CA TRP A 115 16.41 -8.81 -1.64
C TRP A 115 16.92 -9.49 -2.92
N ALA A 116 17.82 -8.84 -3.67
CA ALA A 116 18.34 -9.37 -4.92
C ALA A 116 19.03 -10.74 -4.72
N LYS A 117 19.85 -10.87 -3.67
CA LYS A 117 20.50 -12.14 -3.31
C LYS A 117 19.49 -13.24 -3.03
N HIS A 118 18.49 -12.97 -2.20
CA HIS A 118 17.48 -13.98 -1.82
C HIS A 118 16.57 -14.34 -3.01
N ARG A 119 16.22 -13.36 -3.85
CA ARG A 119 15.45 -13.61 -5.08
C ARG A 119 16.20 -14.54 -6.01
N ARG A 120 17.50 -14.32 -6.21
CA ARG A 120 18.35 -15.17 -7.05
C ARG A 120 18.43 -16.62 -6.55
N ILE A 121 18.48 -16.83 -5.23
CA ILE A 121 18.49 -18.17 -4.63
C ILE A 121 17.17 -18.92 -4.89
N ILE A 122 16.04 -18.21 -4.81
CA ILE A 122 14.70 -18.82 -4.86
C ILE A 122 14.21 -19.03 -6.30
N ASN A 123 14.60 -18.17 -7.25
CA ASN A 123 14.12 -18.21 -8.63
C ASN A 123 14.21 -19.58 -9.34
N PRO A 124 15.26 -20.41 -9.16
CA PRO A 124 15.35 -21.73 -9.78
C PRO A 124 14.19 -22.67 -9.46
N ALA A 125 13.59 -22.55 -8.27
CA ALA A 125 12.44 -23.35 -7.87
C ALA A 125 11.17 -23.01 -8.68
N PHE A 126 11.15 -21.83 -9.29
CA PHE A 126 10.04 -21.33 -10.10
C PHE A 126 10.31 -21.42 -11.61
N HIS A 127 11.33 -22.17 -12.04
CA HIS A 127 11.54 -22.46 -13.46
C HIS A 127 10.45 -23.41 -13.97
N LEU A 128 10.06 -23.25 -15.24
CA LEU A 128 8.97 -24.03 -15.84
C LEU A 128 9.19 -25.55 -15.71
N GLU A 129 10.43 -26.01 -15.83
CA GLU A 129 10.82 -27.42 -15.67
C GLU A 129 10.56 -27.98 -14.27
N LYS A 130 10.48 -27.12 -13.25
CA LYS A 130 10.23 -27.50 -11.85
C LYS A 130 8.77 -27.32 -11.44
N ILE A 131 8.01 -26.51 -12.18
CA ILE A 131 6.59 -26.22 -11.91
C ILE A 131 5.67 -27.19 -12.66
N LYS A 132 6.04 -27.58 -13.88
CA LYS A 132 5.22 -28.50 -14.68
C LYS A 132 5.22 -29.88 -14.01
N VAL A 133 4.05 -30.27 -13.52
CA VAL A 133 3.68 -31.64 -13.17
C VAL A 133 3.10 -32.31 -14.41
#